data_AF-A0A353N9F7-F1
#
_entry.id   AF-A0A353N9F7-F1
#
_cell.length_a   1.000
_cell.length_b   1.000
_cell.length_c   1.000
_cell.angle_alpha   90.00
_cell.angle_beta   90.00
_cell.angle_gamma   90.00
#
_symmetry.space_group_name_H-M   'P 1'
#
loop_
_entity.id
_entity.type
_entity.pdbx_description
1 polymer ?
#
loop_
_entity_poly.entity_id
_entity_poly.type
_entity_poly.pdbx_seq_one_letter_code
_entity_poly.pdbx_strand_id
1 'polypeptide(L)' 'GDMDFKVAGTEDGITAIQMDMKISGISKKILQQALEQARKGRLFILGKMLEAIPEPRIELSAYAPR' A
#
# COMPACT_ATOMS: atom_id res chain seq x y z
N GLY A 1 3.18 10.85 -17.27
CA GLY A 1 3.33 9.80 -16.25
C GLY A 1 3.69 8.53 -16.97
N ASP A 2 4.98 8.21 -16.98
CA ASP A 2 5.59 7.22 -17.89
C ASP A 2 5.56 5.79 -17.32
N MET A 3 5.16 5.71 -16.05
CA MET A 3 4.92 4.50 -15.29
C MET A 3 3.71 4.75 -14.40
N ASP A 4 2.80 3.80 -14.36
CA ASP A 4 1.79 3.68 -13.30
C ASP A 4 2.24 2.58 -12.34
N PHE A 5 2.39 2.92 -11.06
CA PHE A 5 3.00 2.05 -10.06
C PHE A 5 2.17 2.07 -8.78
N LYS A 6 1.70 0.90 -8.39
CA LYS A 6 0.86 0.71 -7.19
C LYS A 6 1.55 -0.28 -6.25
N VAL A 7 1.53 0.05 -4.96
CA VAL A 7 2.10 -0.79 -3.89
C VAL A 7 1.12 -0.84 -2.74
N ALA A 8 0.79 -2.05 -2.29
CA ALA A 8 0.00 -2.30 -1.10
C ALA A 8 0.82 -3.11 -0.07
N GLY A 9 0.45 -3.04 1.20
CA GLY A 9 1.14 -3.79 2.24
C GLY A 9 0.78 -3.37 3.65
N THR A 10 1.42 -4.03 4.60
CA THR A 10 1.35 -3.75 6.03
C THR A 10 2.54 -2.88 6.46
N GLU A 11 2.67 -2.64 7.76
CA GLU A 11 3.87 -2.04 8.33
C GLU A 11 5.11 -2.91 8.10
N ASP A 12 4.95 -4.23 8.20
CA ASP A 12 6.04 -5.22 8.08
C ASP A 12 6.55 -5.38 6.64
N GLY A 13 5.71 -5.14 5.64
CA GLY A 13 6.06 -5.55 4.29
C GLY A 13 5.08 -5.20 3.20
N ILE A 14 5.50 -5.45 1.97
CA ILE A 14 4.67 -5.33 0.77
C ILE A 14 3.88 -6.63 0.61
N THR A 15 2.57 -6.52 0.40
CA THR A 15 1.70 -7.66 0.09
C THR A 15 1.37 -7.73 -1.39
N ALA A 16 1.39 -6.60 -2.10
CA ALA A 16 1.14 -6.57 -3.54
C ALA A 16 1.87 -5.41 -4.24
N ILE A 17 2.27 -5.65 -5.49
CA ILE A 17 2.83 -4.64 -6.41
C ILE A 17 2.14 -4.81 -7.76
N GLN A 18 1.74 -3.69 -8.38
CA GLN A 18 1.36 -3.63 -9.78
C GLN A 18 2.20 -2.54 -10.46
N MET A 19 2.76 -2.84 -11.63
CA MET A 19 3.53 -1.89 -12.42
C MET A 19 3.11 -1.96 -13.89
N ASP A 20 2.69 -0.82 -14.43
CA ASP A 20 2.36 -0.61 -15.84
C ASP A 20 3.34 0.40 -16.44
N MET A 21 4.18 -0.04 -17.37
CA MET A 21 5.22 0.77 -17.99
C MET A 21 4.78 1.26 -19.37
N LYS A 22 4.92 2.56 -19.63
CA LYS A 22 4.62 3.15 -20.94
C LYS A 22 5.86 3.39 -21.81
N ILE A 23 7.05 3.24 -21.23
CA ILE A 23 8.35 3.40 -21.88
C ILE A 23 9.21 2.15 -21.70
N SER A 24 10.19 1.95 -22.58
CA SER A 24 11.12 0.83 -22.51
C SER A 24 12.15 1.03 -21.40
N GLY A 25 11.98 0.29 -20.31
CA GLY A 25 12.96 0.18 -19.24
C GLY A 25 12.84 1.24 -18.14
N ILE A 26 13.09 0.80 -16.91
CA ILE A 26 13.22 1.63 -15.72
C ILE A 26 14.55 1.30 -15.07
N SER A 27 15.34 2.31 -14.73
CA SER A 27 16.60 2.04 -14.02
C SER A 27 16.29 1.51 -12.62
N LYS A 28 17.11 0.56 -12.14
CA LYS A 28 17.00 0.02 -10.77
C LYS A 28 17.00 1.13 -9.72
N LYS A 29 17.75 2.21 -9.96
CA LYS A 29 17.82 3.40 -9.10
C LYS A 29 16.46 4.09 -8.98
N ILE A 30 15.76 4.32 -10.10
CA ILE A 30 14.43 4.95 -10.10
C ILE A 30 13.42 4.05 -9.40
N LEU A 31 13.44 2.73 -9.67
CA LEU A 31 12.54 1.78 -9.01
C LEU A 31 12.75 1.76 -7.48
N GLN A 32 14.01 1.79 -7.02
CA GLN A 32 14.32 1.84 -5.60
C GLN A 32 13.82 3.14 -4.94
N GLN A 33 13.96 4.28 -5.62
CA GLN A 33 13.41 5.55 -5.14
C GLN A 33 11.87 5.54 -5.09
N ALA A 34 11.22 4.99 -6.12
CA ALA A 34 9.77 4.86 -6.17
C ALA A 34 9.24 3.96 -5.03
N LEU A 35 9.91 2.83 -4.77
CA LEU A 35 9.57 1.92 -3.67
C LEU A 35 9.72 2.59 -2.30
N GLU A 36 10.79 3.37 -2.07
CA GLU A 36 10.98 4.08 -0.81
C GLU A 36 9.94 5.20 -0.61
N GLN A 37 9.61 5.94 -1.67
CA GLN A 37 8.52 6.92 -1.62
C GLN A 37 7.18 6.24 -1.33
N ALA A 38 6.89 5.11 -2.00
CA ALA A 38 5.68 4.33 -1.77
C ALA A 38 5.61 3.80 -0.33
N ARG A 39 6.73 3.35 0.24
CA ARG A 39 6.80 2.90 1.64
C ARG A 39 6.43 4.02 2.62
N LYS A 40 7.02 5.22 2.45
CA LYS A 40 6.70 6.38 3.30
C LYS A 40 5.23 6.78 3.21
N GLY A 41 4.69 6.85 1.99
CA GLY A 41 3.28 7.15 1.75
C GLY A 41 2.35 6.09 2.36
N ARG A 42 2.69 4.80 2.20
CA ARG A 42 1.93 3.69 2.77
C ARG A 42 1.88 3.76 4.30
N LEU A 43 3.01 3.96 4.97
CA LEU A 43 3.05 4.06 6.43
C LEU A 43 2.28 5.27 6.95
N PHE A 44 2.33 6.41 6.24
CA PHE A 44 1.53 7.57 6.58
C PHE A 44 0.02 7.28 6.51
N ILE A 45 -0.44 6.66 5.41
CA ILE A 45 -1.86 6.30 5.23
C ILE A 45 -2.29 5.28 6.27
N LEU A 46 -1.49 4.23 6.51
CA LEU A 46 -1.77 3.23 7.55
C LEU A 46 -1.89 3.87 8.93
N GLY A 47 -0.99 4.81 9.28
CA GLY A 47 -1.09 5.56 10.54
C GLY A 47 -2.42 6.29 10.67
N LYS A 48 -2.89 6.95 9.61
CA LYS A 48 -4.21 7.60 9.58
C LYS A 48 -5.38 6.62 9.67
N MET A 49 -5.25 5.43 9.11
CA MET A 49 -6.27 4.37 9.25
C MET A 49 -6.34 3.86 10.69
N LEU A 50 -5.19 3.64 11.34
CA LEU A 50 -5.10 3.16 12.72
C LEU A 50 -5.59 4.19 13.74
N GLU A 51 -5.45 5.50 13.47
CA GLU A 51 -6.09 6.56 14.27
C GLU A 51 -7.62 6.41 14.30
N ALA A 52 -8.23 5.83 13.25
CA ALA A 52 -9.68 5.64 13.16
C ALA A 52 -10.14 4.26 13.69
N ILE A 53 -9.41 3.19 13.37
CA ILE A 53 -9.69 1.83 13.85
C ILE A 53 -8.38 1.03 13.97
N PRO A 54 -7.85 0.85 15.21
CA PRO A 54 -6.55 0.21 15.39
C PRO A 54 -6.61 -1.32 15.28
N GLU A 55 -7.78 -1.92 15.53
CA GLU A 55 -7.97 -3.37 15.56
C GLU A 55 -9.36 -3.79 15.07
N PRO A 56 -9.54 -5.04 14.60
CA PRO A 56 -10.85 -5.58 14.27
C PRO A 56 -11.83 -5.50 15.46
N ARG A 57 -13.12 -5.32 15.17
CA ARG A 57 -14.17 -5.33 16.21
C ARG A 57 -14.28 -6.75 16.80
N ILE A 58 -14.37 -6.81 18.14
CA ILE A 58 -14.52 -8.08 18.89
C ILE A 58 -15.81 -8.80 18.49
N GLU A 59 -16.88 -8.02 18.28
CA GLU A 59 -18.19 -8.56 17.95
C GLU A 59 -18.54 -8.35 16.47
N LEU A 60 -19.15 -9.37 15.87
CA LEU A 60 -19.72 -9.29 14.54
C LEU A 60 -20.92 -8.34 14.55
N SER A 61 -21.19 -7.68 13.42
CA SER A 61 -22.40 -6.85 13.27
C SER A 61 -23.67 -7.65 13.58
N ALA A 62 -24.62 -7.03 14.29
CA ALA A 62 -25.92 -7.62 14.59
C ALA A 62 -26.73 -8.00 13.33
N TYR A 63 -26.40 -7.41 12.18
CA TYR A 63 -27.04 -7.66 10.89
C TYR A 63 -26.25 -8.61 9.98
N ALA A 64 -25.05 -9.03 10.39
CA ALA A 64 -24.25 -9.95 9.59
C ALA A 64 -24.87 -11.36 9.63
N PRO A 65 -24.82 -12.11 8.51
CA PRO A 65 -25.27 -13.49 8.49
C PRO A 65 -24.42 -14.33 9.44
N ARG A 66 -25.09 -15.23 10.16
CA ARG A 66 -24.46 -16.29 10.94
C ARG A 66 -24.45 -17.58 10.14
#